data_AF-A0A7V9F8S5-F1
#
_entry.id   AF-A0A7V9F8S5-F1
#
_cell.length_a   1.000
_cell.length_b   1.000
_cell.length_c   1.000
_cell.angle_alpha   90.00
_cell.angle_beta   90.00
_cell.angle_gamma   90.00
#
_symmetry.space_group_name_H-M   'P 1'
#
loop_
_entity.id
_entity.type
_entity.pdbx_description
1 polymer ?
#
loop_
_entity_poly.entity_id
_entity_poly.type
_entity_poly.pdbx_seq_one_letter_code
_entity_poly.pdbx_strand_id
1 'polypeptide(L)'
;MEKTIAAFDARRQFGKVLRDVETRGDSFVVERHGEPVAAVVPLHVYENAKRKRERLFELIKEAQENSQRHSPDMTEEEAMELALEAVTWARAERRKAT
;
A
#
# COMPACT_ATOMS: atom_id res chain seq x y z
N MET A 1 -3.02 -17.71 10.32
CA MET A 1 -4.35 -17.44 9.70
C MET A 1 -4.96 -16.19 10.30
N GLU A 2 -5.86 -15.52 9.58
CA GLU A 2 -6.65 -14.40 10.12
C GLU A 2 -7.95 -14.93 10.77
N LYS A 3 -8.27 -14.41 11.95
CA LYS A 3 -9.42 -14.79 12.76
C LYS A 3 -10.09 -13.56 13.33
N THR A 4 -11.37 -13.66 13.65
CA THR A 4 -12.12 -12.60 14.31
C THR A 4 -12.44 -12.98 15.75
N ILE A 5 -12.40 -12.01 16.67
CA ILE A 5 -12.71 -12.23 18.08
C ILE A 5 -13.40 -11.00 18.68
N ALA A 6 -14.47 -11.22 19.45
CA ALA A 6 -15.11 -10.13 20.17
C ALA A 6 -14.18 -9.59 21.28
N ALA A 7 -14.21 -8.29 21.53
CA ALA A 7 -13.35 -7.62 22.52
C ALA A 7 -13.47 -8.22 23.93
N PHE A 8 -14.68 -8.69 24.30
CA PHE A 8 -14.91 -9.36 25.57
C PHE A 8 -14.16 -10.70 25.67
N ASP A 9 -14.18 -11.49 24.60
CA ASP A 9 -13.46 -12.76 24.54
C ASP A 9 -11.96 -12.53 24.48
N ALA A 10 -11.50 -11.57 23.66
CA ALA A 10 -10.09 -11.20 23.60
C ALA A 10 -9.53 -10.85 24.99
N ARG A 11 -10.30 -10.10 25.81
CA ARG A 11 -9.95 -9.81 27.21
C ARG A 11 -9.88 -11.05 28.07
N ARG A 12 -10.84 -11.98 27.96
CA ARG A 12 -10.91 -13.20 28.80
C ARG A 12 -9.81 -14.22 28.49
N GLN A 13 -9.43 -14.35 27.22
CA GLN A 13 -8.46 -15.35 26.76
C GLN A 13 -7.21 -14.73 26.13
N PHE A 14 -6.81 -13.54 26.57
CA PHE A 14 -5.69 -12.81 25.96
C PHE A 14 -4.38 -13.61 25.92
N GLY A 15 -4.08 -14.35 27.00
CA GLY A 15 -2.89 -15.22 27.03
C GLY A 15 -2.91 -16.34 25.98
N LYS A 16 -4.09 -16.86 25.61
CA LYS A 16 -4.22 -17.83 24.51
C LYS A 16 -4.03 -17.14 23.16
N VAL A 17 -4.64 -15.97 22.97
CA VAL A 17 -4.47 -15.15 21.75
C VAL A 17 -2.99 -14.87 21.50
N LEU A 18 -2.25 -14.41 22.51
CA LEU A 18 -0.82 -14.15 22.38
C LEU A 18 -0.01 -15.41 22.03
N ARG A 19 -0.30 -16.56 22.66
CA ARG A 19 0.37 -17.81 22.30
C ARG A 19 0.08 -18.26 20.86
N ASP A 20 -1.16 -18.12 20.40
CA ASP A 20 -1.51 -18.49 19.02
C ASP A 20 -0.84 -17.53 18.01
N VAL A 21 -0.72 -16.24 18.35
CA VAL A 21 0.02 -15.25 17.55
C VAL A 21 1.52 -15.57 17.52
N GLU A 22 2.12 -15.86 18.67
CA GLU A 22 3.56 -16.13 18.80
C GLU A 22 3.96 -17.47 18.17
N THR A 23 3.27 -18.55 18.53
CA THR A 23 3.67 -19.92 18.15
C THR A 23 3.12 -20.33 16.79
N ARG A 24 1.91 -19.89 16.41
CA ARG A 24 1.27 -20.30 15.14
C ARG A 24 1.32 -19.22 14.06
N GLY A 25 1.74 -18.00 14.40
CA GLY A 25 1.69 -16.87 13.47
C GLY A 25 0.26 -16.44 13.12
N ASP A 26 -0.72 -16.73 13.98
CA ASP A 26 -2.10 -16.29 13.77
C ASP A 26 -2.23 -14.77 13.94
N SER A 27 -3.27 -14.20 13.32
CA SER A 27 -3.64 -12.79 13.43
C SER A 27 -5.12 -12.71 13.83
N PHE A 28 -5.43 -11.81 14.75
CA PHE A 28 -6.78 -11.67 15.29
C PHE A 28 -7.29 -10.25 15.09
N VAL A 29 -8.42 -10.11 14.38
CA VAL A 29 -9.20 -8.87 14.31
C VAL A 29 -10.13 -8.83 15.52
N VAL A 30 -9.98 -7.81 16.35
CA VAL A 30 -10.78 -7.60 17.55
C VAL A 30 -11.96 -6.72 17.20
N GLU A 31 -13.17 -7.20 17.48
CA GLU A 31 -14.42 -6.49 17.19
C GLU A 31 -15.11 -5.99 18.46
N ARG A 32 -15.77 -4.84 18.36
CA ARG A 32 -16.65 -4.32 19.40
C ARG A 32 -18.01 -3.99 18.77
N HIS A 33 -19.06 -4.66 19.24
CA HIS A 33 -20.41 -4.57 18.66
C HIS A 33 -20.46 -4.94 17.16
N GLY A 34 -19.61 -5.89 16.73
CA GLY A 34 -19.52 -6.34 15.33
C GLY A 34 -18.62 -5.48 14.45
N GLU A 35 -18.07 -4.38 14.97
CA GLU A 35 -17.17 -3.50 14.22
C GLU A 35 -15.70 -3.79 14.57
N PRO A 36 -14.81 -3.95 13.57
CA PRO A 36 -13.37 -4.08 13.79
C PRO A 36 -12.78 -2.83 14.45
N VAL A 37 -12.10 -3.00 15.58
CA VAL A 37 -11.50 -1.89 16.35
C VAL A 37 -9.99 -2.01 16.57
N ALA A 38 -9.45 -3.22 16.49
CA ALA A 38 -8.02 -3.46 16.64
C ALA A 38 -7.60 -4.77 15.96
N ALA A 39 -6.31 -4.98 15.80
CA ALA A 39 -5.75 -6.27 15.39
C ALA A 39 -4.58 -6.65 16.29
N VAL A 40 -4.49 -7.94 16.63
CA VAL A 40 -3.31 -8.54 17.27
C VAL A 40 -2.61 -9.38 16.23
N VAL A 41 -1.38 -8.98 15.90
CA VAL A 41 -0.57 -9.60 14.84
C VAL A 41 0.81 -9.93 15.36
N PRO A 42 1.55 -10.87 14.73
CA PRO A 42 2.95 -11.07 15.05
C PRO A 42 3.76 -9.79 14.84
N LEU A 43 4.76 -9.55 15.69
CA LEU A 43 5.53 -8.29 15.68
C LEU A 43 6.15 -8.00 14.31
N HIS A 44 6.71 -9.01 13.65
CA HIS A 44 7.32 -8.86 12.32
C HIS A 44 6.31 -8.38 11.25
N VAL A 45 5.03 -8.72 11.36
CA VAL A 45 3.98 -8.24 10.46
C VAL A 45 3.76 -6.75 10.68
N TYR A 46 3.65 -6.33 11.94
CA TYR A 46 3.53 -4.92 12.31
C TYR A 46 4.74 -4.09 11.84
N GLU A 47 5.95 -4.58 12.07
CA GLU A 47 7.18 -3.92 11.63
C GLU A 47 7.28 -3.82 10.11
N ASN A 48 6.89 -4.88 9.39
CA ASN A 48 6.88 -4.85 7.93
C ASN A 48 5.86 -3.83 7.39
N ALA A 49 4.66 -3.77 7.99
CA ALA A 49 3.67 -2.76 7.63
C ALA A 49 4.19 -1.33 7.89
N LYS A 50 4.86 -1.11 9.02
CA LYS A 50 5.49 0.17 9.34
C LYS A 50 6.57 0.57 8.32
N ARG A 51 7.49 -0.34 7.99
CA ARG A 51 8.55 -0.10 6.99
C ARG A 51 7.99 0.16 5.60
N LYS A 52 6.97 -0.60 5.17
CA LYS A 52 6.33 -0.40 3.86
C LYS A 52 5.67 0.98 3.76
N ARG A 53 5.03 1.44 4.84
CA ARG A 53 4.44 2.77 4.90
C ARG A 53 5.50 3.86 4.76
N GLU A 54 6.60 3.75 5.51
CA GLU A 54 7.73 4.70 5.41
C GLU A 54 8.30 4.74 3.99
N ARG A 55 8.59 3.57 3.40
CA ARG A 55 9.09 3.47 2.03
C ARG A 55 8.11 4.00 0.98
N LEU A 56 6.81 3.80 1.18
CA LEU A 56 5.79 4.33 0.27
C LEU A 56 5.81 5.87 0.27
N PHE A 57 5.92 6.49 1.45
CA PHE A 57 6.03 7.95 1.54
C PHE A 57 7.31 8.47 0.88
N GLU A 58 8.44 7.79 1.06
CA GLU A 58 9.69 8.12 0.38
C GLU A 58 9.55 8.05 -1.14
N LEU A 59 8.97 6.96 -1.66
CA LEU A 59 8.75 6.78 -3.11
C LEU A 59 7.82 7.85 -3.69
N ILE A 60 6.75 8.22 -2.98
CA ILE A 60 5.85 9.30 -3.41
C ILE A 60 6.59 10.63 -3.45
N LYS A 61 7.41 10.91 -2.43
CA LYS A 61 8.21 12.13 -2.37
C LYS A 61 9.23 12.19 -3.50
N GLU A 62 9.97 11.10 -3.74
CA GLU A 62 10.91 10.99 -4.86
C GLU A 62 10.21 11.16 -6.22
N ALA A 63 9.03 10.55 -6.39
CA ALA A 63 8.25 10.71 -7.61
C ALA A 63 7.81 12.17 -7.81
N GLN A 64 7.37 12.86 -6.76
CA GLN A 64 7.01 14.28 -6.82
C GLN A 64 8.21 15.18 -7.13
N GLU A 65 9.35 14.96 -6.48
CA GLU A 65 10.59 15.72 -6.72
C GLU A 65 11.12 15.49 -8.14
N ASN A 66 11.09 14.24 -8.62
CA ASN A 66 11.50 13.91 -9.98
C ASN A 66 10.55 14.52 -11.02
N SER A 67 9.23 14.46 -10.79
CA SER A 67 8.25 15.11 -11.65
C SER A 67 8.43 16.63 -11.65
N GLN A 68 8.62 17.28 -10.50
CA GLN A 68 8.90 18.73 -10.45
C GLN A 68 10.22 19.11 -11.15
N ARG A 69 11.24 18.24 -11.11
CA ARG A 69 12.51 18.46 -11.83
C ARG A 69 12.41 18.28 -13.34
N HIS A 70 11.60 17.35 -13.81
CA HIS A 70 11.56 16.95 -15.23
C HIS A 70 10.30 17.40 -15.97
N SER A 71 9.31 17.94 -15.25
CA SER A 71 8.06 18.46 -15.78
C SER A 71 7.66 19.69 -14.94
N PRO A 72 8.08 20.92 -15.34
CA PRO A 72 7.55 22.13 -14.72
C PRO A 72 6.05 22.20 -14.97
N ASP A 73 5.26 22.69 -14.02
CA ASP A 73 3.79 22.90 -14.04
C ASP A 73 3.12 22.76 -15.44
N MET A 74 3.01 21.53 -15.93
CA MET A 74 2.34 21.23 -17.19
C MET A 74 0.87 20.99 -16.86
N THR A 75 0.01 21.69 -17.57
CA THR A 75 -1.42 21.45 -17.53
C THR A 75 -1.74 20.07 -18.12
N GLU A 76 -2.91 19.53 -17.78
CA GLU A 76 -3.38 18.25 -18.34
C GLU A 76 -3.46 18.29 -19.89
N GLU A 77 -3.79 19.44 -20.46
CA GLU A 77 -3.81 19.66 -21.91
C GLU A 77 -2.41 19.57 -22.53
N GLU A 78 -1.41 20.24 -21.96
CA GLU A 78 -0.03 20.19 -22.45
C GLU A 78 0.56 18.78 -22.33
N ALA A 79 0.22 18.06 -21.25
CA ALA A 79 0.64 16.67 -21.06
C ALA A 79 0.01 15.74 -22.11
N MET A 80 -1.28 15.95 -22.42
CA MET A 80 -1.99 15.19 -23.44
C MET A 80 -1.44 15.45 -24.84
N GLU A 81 -1.14 16.71 -25.17
CA GLU A 81 -0.57 17.09 -26.46
C GLU A 81 0.80 16.44 -26.68
N LEU A 82 1.69 16.50 -25.68
CA LEU A 82 2.99 15.84 -25.72
C LEU A 82 2.88 14.32 -25.91
N ALA A 83 1.93 13.68 -25.22
CA ALA A 83 1.69 12.24 -25.35
C ALA A 83 1.18 11.87 -26.75
N LEU A 84 0.26 12.67 -27.31
CA LEU A 84 -0.26 12.47 -28.66
C LEU A 84 0.85 12.62 -29.70
N GLU A 85 1.71 13.63 -29.57
CA GLU A 85 2.87 13.84 -30.45
C GLU A 85 3.79 12.62 -30.42
N ALA A 86 4.17 12.13 -29.24
CA ALA A 86 5.02 10.95 -29.10
C ALA A 86 4.41 9.68 -29.73
N VAL A 87 3.10 9.46 -29.56
CA VAL A 87 2.38 8.34 -30.17
C VAL A 87 2.37 8.44 -31.70
N THR A 88 2.15 9.64 -32.24
CA THR A 88 2.14 9.86 -33.71
C THR A 88 3.51 9.60 -34.31
N TRP A 89 4.57 10.10 -33.67
CA TRP A 89 5.96 9.86 -34.07
C TRP A 89 6.30 8.36 -34.05
N ALA A 90 6.00 7.66 -32.96
CA ALA A 90 6.28 6.23 -32.83
C ALA A 90 5.53 5.40 -33.89
N ARG A 91 4.29 5.78 -34.23
CA ARG A 91 3.52 5.12 -35.30
C ARG A 91 4.09 5.39 -36.69
N ALA A 92 4.61 6.59 -36.94
CA ALA A 92 5.25 6.94 -38.21
C ALA A 92 6.55 6.14 -38.39
N GLU A 93 7.35 6.00 -37.34
CA GLU A 93 8.61 5.27 -37.42
C GLU A 93 8.42 3.76 -37.60
N ARG A 94 7.38 3.19 -36.96
CA ARG A 94 6.97 1.80 -37.18
C ARG A 94 6.51 1.54 -38.62
N ARG A 95 5.87 2.52 -39.26
CA ARG A 95 5.43 2.44 -40.67
C ARG A 95 6.58 2.55 -41.66
N LYS A 96 7.65 3.28 -41.33
CA LYS A 96 8.86 3.36 -42.18
C LYS A 96 9.76 2.13 -42.08
N ALA A 97 9.66 1.39 -40.98
CA ALA A 97 10.44 0.18 -40.73
C ALA A 97 9.80 -1.11 -41.31
N THR A 98 8.64 -0.99 -41.97
CA THR A 98 7.94 -2.09 -42.68
C THR A 98 8.01 -1.84 -44.17
#